data_AF-A0A1X7TS91-F1
#
_entry.id   AF-A0A1X7TS91-F1
#
_cell.length_a   1.000
_cell.length_b   1.000
_cell.length_c   1.000
_cell.angle_alpha   90.00
_cell.angle_beta   90.00
_cell.angle_gamma   90.00
#
_symmetry.space_group_name_H-M   'P 1'
#
loop_
_entity.id
_entity.type
_entity.pdbx_description
1 polymer ?
#
loop_
_entity_poly.entity_id
_entity_poly.type
_entity_poly.pdbx_seq_one_letter_code
_entity_poly.pdbx_strand_id
1 'polypeptide(L)'
;MAKEELSFAQELPKHVEIECPVCFNILTDPHLVSCCGHNFCGSCIERVKASNGSCPMCKEKEYQVMVNKERLRIINGLEVYCSNKEKGCQWEGELKNMSTHLNKEN
;
A
#
# COMPACT_ATOMS: atom_id res chain seq x y z
N MET A 1 7.54 10.08 3.41
CA MET A 1 7.50 10.47 1.99
C MET A 1 6.14 11.08 1.75
N ALA A 2 6.12 12.25 1.12
CA ALA A 2 4.92 13.05 0.95
C ALA A 2 3.87 12.29 0.13
N LYS A 3 2.63 12.74 0.29
CA LYS A 3 1.42 12.31 -0.39
C LYS A 3 1.56 12.55 -1.91
N GLU A 4 2.39 11.76 -2.59
CA GLU A 4 2.41 11.74 -4.05
C GLU A 4 1.09 11.09 -4.48
N GLU A 5 0.20 11.90 -5.04
CA GLU A 5 -1.08 11.43 -5.59
C GLU A 5 -0.77 10.45 -6.73
N LEU A 6 -0.87 9.16 -6.44
CA LEU A 6 -0.86 8.12 -7.45
C LEU A 6 -2.10 8.32 -8.32
N SER A 7 -1.88 8.54 -9.62
CA SER A 7 -2.95 8.62 -10.60
C SER A 7 -3.15 7.24 -11.22
N PHE A 8 -4.31 6.64 -10.96
CA PHE A 8 -4.67 5.33 -11.50
C PHE A 8 -5.10 5.47 -12.96
N ALA A 9 -4.66 4.53 -13.80
CA ALA A 9 -5.06 4.46 -15.21
C ALA A 9 -6.46 3.85 -15.39
N GLN A 10 -6.97 3.18 -14.36
CA GLN A 10 -8.30 2.57 -14.32
C GLN A 10 -8.99 2.88 -12.99
N GLU A 11 -10.32 2.82 -12.97
CA GLU A 11 -11.09 2.93 -11.72
C GLU A 11 -10.76 1.76 -10.78
N LEU A 12 -10.42 2.07 -9.53
CA LEU A 12 -10.24 1.06 -8.50
C LEU A 12 -11.57 0.35 -8.22
N PRO A 13 -11.57 -0.99 -8.03
CA PRO A 13 -12.77 -1.66 -7.57
C PRO A 13 -13.23 -1.05 -6.23
N LYS A 14 -14.51 -0.67 -6.13
CA LYS A 14 -15.09 0.06 -4.98
C LYS A 14 -14.88 -0.59 -3.60
N HIS A 15 -14.49 -1.86 -3.57
CA HIS A 15 -14.31 -2.65 -2.35
C HIS A 15 -12.84 -3.01 -2.06
N VAL A 16 -11.90 -2.44 -2.81
CA VAL A 16 -10.47 -2.72 -2.65
C VAL A 16 -9.85 -1.63 -1.77
N GLU A 17 -9.84 -1.89 -0.45
CA GLU A 17 -9.11 -1.07 0.50
C GLU A 17 -7.61 -1.29 0.31
N ILE A 18 -6.92 -0.25 -0.15
CA ILE A 18 -5.47 -0.25 -0.39
C ILE A 18 -4.73 0.78 0.46
N GLU A 19 -5.43 1.56 1.27
CA GLU A 19 -4.83 2.56 2.15
C GLU A 19 -4.49 1.95 3.51
N CYS A 20 -3.32 2.27 4.04
CA CYS A 20 -2.89 1.87 5.37
C CYS A 20 -3.53 2.78 6.44
N PRO A 21 -4.29 2.23 7.41
CA PRO A 21 -4.94 3.05 8.45
C PRO A 21 -3.99 3.76 9.43
N VAL A 22 -2.69 3.47 9.36
CA VAL A 22 -1.67 4.06 10.25
C VAL A 22 -0.95 5.22 9.58
N CYS A 23 -0.58 5.09 8.30
CA CYS A 23 0.19 6.11 7.59
C CYS A 23 -0.57 6.82 6.47
N PHE A 24 -1.80 6.38 6.17
CA PHE A 24 -2.68 6.95 5.14
C PHE A 24 -2.06 6.97 3.73
N ASN A 25 -1.11 6.06 3.47
CA ASN A 25 -0.55 5.82 2.14
C ASN A 25 -1.01 4.47 1.62
N ILE A 26 -0.80 4.21 0.33
CA ILE A 26 -1.00 2.87 -0.23
C ILE A 26 -0.16 1.84 0.55
N LEU A 27 -0.80 0.73 0.88
CA LEU A 27 -0.21 -0.40 1.58
C LEU A 27 1.07 -0.84 0.87
N THR A 28 2.20 -0.72 1.56
CA THR A 28 3.49 -1.27 1.14
C THR A 28 3.77 -2.50 1.97
N ASP A 29 4.02 -3.64 1.31
CA ASP A 29 4.18 -4.94 1.97
C ASP A 29 3.01 -5.23 2.94
N PRO A 30 1.79 -5.43 2.39
CA PRO A 30 0.57 -5.51 3.19
C PRO A 30 0.59 -6.69 4.14
N HIS A 31 0.29 -6.41 5.40
CA HIS A 31 0.17 -7.39 6.48
C HIS A 31 -1.24 -7.40 7.05
N LEU A 32 -1.81 -8.59 7.15
CA LEU A 32 -3.13 -8.86 7.73
C LEU A 32 -3.00 -9.10 9.25
N VAL A 33 -3.89 -8.49 10.03
CA VAL A 33 -4.04 -8.83 11.45
C VAL A 33 -5.12 -9.87 11.68
N SER A 34 -4.86 -10.87 12.52
CA SER A 34 -5.77 -12.00 12.75
C SER A 34 -7.05 -11.62 13.50
N CYS A 35 -7.03 -10.55 14.31
CA CYS A 35 -8.15 -10.18 15.17
C CYS A 35 -9.34 -9.56 14.43
N CYS A 36 -9.09 -8.91 13.28
CA CYS A 36 -10.15 -8.21 12.54
C CYS A 36 -9.98 -8.21 11.02
N GLY A 37 -8.92 -8.82 10.48
CA GLY A 37 -8.73 -8.94 9.03
C GLY A 37 -8.38 -7.63 8.30
N HIS A 38 -8.04 -6.56 9.00
CA HIS A 38 -7.57 -5.33 8.37
C HIS A 38 -6.10 -5.45 7.94
N ASN A 39 -5.73 -4.69 6.91
CA ASN A 39 -4.38 -4.67 6.37
C ASN A 39 -3.65 -3.39 6.76
N PHE A 40 -2.33 -3.51 6.95
CA PHE A 40 -1.43 -2.39 7.25
C PHE A 40 -0.14 -2.55 6.45
N CYS A 41 0.65 -1.49 6.28
CA CYS A 41 2.03 -1.67 5.82
C CYS A 41 2.79 -2.51 6.86
N GLY A 42 3.67 -3.42 6.42
CA GLY A 42 4.48 -4.25 7.31
C GLY A 42 5.20 -3.42 8.37
N SER A 43 5.95 -2.41 7.94
CA SER A 43 6.67 -1.49 8.83
C SER A 43 5.77 -0.71 9.81
N CYS A 44 4.50 -0.51 9.47
CA CYS A 44 3.55 0.19 10.34
C CYS A 44 3.07 -0.73 11.46
N ILE A 45 2.60 -1.93 11.13
CA ILE A 45 2.06 -2.85 12.14
C ILE A 45 3.17 -3.47 13.00
N GLU A 46 4.36 -3.67 12.45
CA GLU A 46 5.55 -4.09 13.21
C GLU A 46 5.93 -3.08 14.29
N ARG A 47 5.89 -1.78 13.98
CA ARG A 47 6.12 -0.71 14.96
C ARG A 47 5.06 -0.67 16.06
N VAL A 48 3.80 -0.91 15.72
CA VAL A 48 2.72 -1.03 16.72
C VAL A 48 2.99 -2.23 17.64
N LYS A 49 3.34 -3.39 17.09
CA LYS A 49 3.72 -4.56 17.88
C LYS A 49 4.94 -4.32 18.77
N ALA A 50 5.99 -3.70 18.24
CA ALA A 50 7.22 -3.41 18.97
C ALA A 50 7.02 -2.45 20.15
N SER A 51 5.93 -1.68 20.15
CA SER A 51 5.52 -0.79 21.26
C SER A 51 4.46 -1.41 22.17
N ASN A 52 4.22 -2.72 22.06
CA ASN A 52 3.13 -3.45 22.76
C ASN A 52 1.75 -2.81 22.53
N GLY A 53 1.55 -2.19 21.37
CA GLY A 53 0.32 -1.52 21.00
C GLY A 53 -0.77 -2.50 20.59
N SER A 54 -2.03 -2.14 20.88
CA SER A 54 -3.19 -2.87 20.39
C SER A 54 -3.43 -2.62 18.90
N CYS A 55 -4.24 -3.49 18.29
CA CYS A 55 -4.66 -3.34 16.90
C CYS A 55 -5.22 -1.92 16.66
N PRO A 56 -4.72 -1.16 15.67
CA PRO A 56 -5.17 0.20 15.43
C PRO A 56 -6.67 0.31 15.12
N MET A 57 -7.26 -0.74 14.53
CA MET A 57 -8.66 -0.76 14.07
C MET A 57 -9.64 -1.20 15.16
N CYS A 58 -9.44 -2.36 15.79
CA CYS A 58 -10.39 -2.92 16.75
C CYS A 58 -9.96 -2.82 18.23
N LYS A 59 -8.74 -2.31 18.49
CA LYS A 59 -8.15 -2.17 19.83
C LYS A 59 -7.88 -3.48 20.59
N GLU A 60 -7.99 -4.64 19.93
CA GLU A 60 -7.56 -5.93 20.47
C GLU A 60 -6.05 -5.94 20.78
N LYS A 61 -5.67 -6.44 21.96
CA LYS A 61 -4.27 -6.52 22.40
C LYS A 61 -3.55 -7.73 21.81
N GLU A 62 -4.25 -8.86 21.70
CA GLU A 62 -3.67 -10.11 21.23
C GLU A 62 -4.01 -10.35 19.76
N TYR A 63 -3.01 -10.22 18.89
CA TYR A 63 -3.19 -10.47 17.46
C TYR A 63 -1.91 -10.99 16.79
N GLN A 64 -2.10 -11.86 15.82
CA GLN A 64 -1.05 -12.30 14.92
C GLN A 64 -1.00 -11.39 13.69
N VAL A 65 0.19 -11.31 13.11
CA VAL A 65 0.48 -10.47 11.94
C VAL A 65 1.06 -11.39 10.88
N MET A 66 0.49 -11.36 9.68
CA MET A 66 0.89 -12.24 8.59
C MET A 66 0.91 -11.50 7.26
N VAL A 67 1.89 -11.78 6.41
CA VAL A 67 1.98 -11.19 5.06
C VAL A 67 0.74 -11.56 4.26
N ASN A 68 0.07 -10.57 3.68
CA ASN A 68 -1.07 -10.77 2.80
C ASN A 68 -0.64 -10.76 1.32
N LYS A 69 -0.21 -11.92 0.82
CA LYS A 69 0.27 -12.08 -0.57
C LYS A 69 -0.80 -11.77 -1.61
N GLU A 70 -2.08 -12.03 -1.31
CA GLU A 70 -3.18 -11.69 -2.21
C GLU A 70 -3.29 -10.17 -2.36
N ARG A 71 -3.32 -9.46 -1.23
CA ARG A 71 -3.38 -7.98 -1.22
C ARG A 71 -2.17 -7.38 -1.92
N LEU A 72 -0.98 -7.95 -1.74
CA LEU A 72 0.23 -7.53 -2.44
C LEU A 72 0.10 -7.67 -3.96
N ARG A 73 -0.43 -8.79 -4.46
CA ARG A 73 -0.62 -9.01 -5.91
C ARG A 73 -1.59 -7.98 -6.50
N ILE A 74 -2.69 -7.70 -5.80
CA ILE A 74 -3.68 -6.70 -6.23
C ILE A 74 -3.01 -5.33 -6.36
N ILE A 75 -2.32 -4.86 -5.31
CA ILE A 75 -1.66 -3.55 -5.30
C ILE A 75 -0.60 -3.46 -6.39
N ASN A 76 0.22 -4.50 -6.54
CA ASN A 76 1.27 -4.53 -7.55
C ASN A 76 0.75 -4.53 -8.99
N GLY A 77 -0.46 -5.03 -9.21
CA GLY A 77 -1.11 -5.07 -10.52
C GLY A 77 -1.94 -3.82 -10.85
N LEU A 78 -2.00 -2.81 -9.96
CA LEU A 78 -2.70 -1.57 -10.26
C LEU A 78 -2.02 -0.84 -11.41
N GLU A 79 -2.77 -0.53 -12.47
CA GLU A 79 -2.27 0.32 -13.55
C GLU A 79 -2.29 1.78 -13.12
N VAL A 80 -1.15 2.46 -13.27
CA VAL A 80 -0.91 3.83 -12.82
C VAL A 80 -0.17 4.62 -13.88
N TYR A 81 -0.34 5.94 -13.87
CA TYR A 81 0.51 6.85 -14.64
C TYR A 81 1.75 7.25 -13.84
N CYS A 82 2.82 7.58 -14.55
CA CYS A 82 4.00 8.20 -13.95
C CYS A 82 3.63 9.50 -13.20
N SER A 83 4.25 9.73 -12.04
CA SER A 83 4.09 10.97 -11.27
C SER A 83 4.58 12.22 -12.03
N ASN A 84 5.40 12.05 -13.08
CA ASN A 84 5.84 13.12 -13.98
C ASN A 84 4.93 13.30 -15.21
N LYS A 85 3.72 12.74 -15.23
CA LYS A 85 2.77 12.89 -16.36
C LYS A 85 2.52 14.36 -16.73
N GLU A 86 2.36 15.24 -15.73
CA GLU A 86 2.18 16.69 -15.95
C GLU A 86 3.40 17.35 -16.58
N LYS A 87 4.59 16.74 -16.43
CA LYS A 87 5.84 17.19 -17.07
C LYS A 87 6.06 16.56 -18.45
N GLY A 88 5.08 15.81 -18.96
CA GLY A 88 5.09 15.22 -20.31
C GLY A 88 5.51 13.75 -20.35
N CYS A 89 5.80 13.10 -19.23
CA CYS A 89 6.08 11.66 -19.23
C CYS A 89 4.85 10.87 -19.69
N GLN A 90 5.03 9.99 -20.68
CA GLN A 90 3.94 9.19 -21.27
C GLN A 90 3.83 7.78 -20.67
N TRP A 91 4.63 7.46 -19.66
CA TRP A 91 4.65 6.11 -19.11
C TRP A 91 3.38 5.82 -18.28
N GLU A 92 2.81 4.66 -18.55
CA GLU A 92 1.75 4.02 -17.77
C GLU A 92 2.04 2.51 -17.65
N GLY A 93 1.57 1.89 -16.57
CA GLY A 93 1.72 0.45 -16.36
C GLY A 93 1.49 0.04 -14.92
N GLU A 94 1.78 -1.23 -14.61
CA GLU A 94 1.63 -1.77 -13.26
C GLU A 94 2.51 -1.03 -12.24
N LEU A 95 1.95 -0.76 -11.04
CA LEU A 95 2.62 -0.06 -9.95
C LEU A 95 3.98 -0.70 -9.60
N LYS A 96 4.09 -2.03 -9.66
CA LYS A 96 5.35 -2.75 -9.39
C LYS A 96 6.50 -2.37 -10.33
N ASN A 97 6.18 -1.87 -11.53
CA ASN A 97 7.16 -1.49 -12.55
C ASN A 97 7.54 0.00 -12.49
N MET A 98 6.84 0.80 -11.67
CA MET A 98 7.08 2.25 -11.53
C MET A 98 8.52 2.57 -11.14
N SER A 99 9.08 1.85 -10.15
CA SER A 99 10.46 2.08 -9.70
C SER A 99 11.49 1.84 -10.80
N THR A 100 11.26 0.83 -11.64
CA THR A 100 12.13 0.52 -12.79
C THR A 100 12.05 1.61 -13.85
N HIS A 101 10.88 2.18 -14.08
CA HIS A 101 10.71 3.34 -14.96
C HIS A 101 11.46 4.56 -14.42
N LEU A 102 11.24 4.94 -13.15
CA LEU A 102 11.87 6.12 -12.54
C LEU A 102 13.41 6.04 -12.52
N ASN A 103 13.99 4.84 -12.40
CA ASN A 103 15.44 4.65 -12.45
C ASN A 103 16.06 4.82 -13.85
N LYS A 104 15.27 4.76 -14.92
CA LYS A 104 15.74 4.97 -16.31
C LYS A 104 15.70 6.43 -16.76
N GLU A 105 14.95 7.27 -16.05
CA GLU A 105 14.76 8.70 -16.34
C GLU A 105 15.73 9.60 -15.56
N ASN A 106 16.62 9.02 -14.73
CA ASN A 106 17.66 9.73 -13.96
C ASN A 106 19.03 9.67 -14.64
#